data_AF-A0A972AJM5-F1
#
_entry.id   AF-A0A972AJM5-F1
#
_cell.length_a   1.000
_cell.length_b   1.000
_cell.length_c   1.000
_cell.angle_alpha   90.00
_cell.angle_beta   90.00
_cell.angle_gamma   90.00
#
_symmetry.space_group_name_H-M   'P 1'
#
loop_
_entity.id
_entity.type
_entity.pdbx_description
1 polymer ?
#
loop_
_entity_poly.entity_id
_entity_poly.type
_entity_poly.pdbx_seq_one_letter_code
_entity_poly.pdbx_strand_id
1 'polypeptide(L)'
;MGKIKKIALIGTIALSIAAAGGGTALADTVHVVSPGDTYWKISQWYGVDLTALLNANGANGNSVLYVGQRVTIPGENAGYIVKAGDTYWIISQKMNVDMNELLALNGANTGSVLYKGQSIKLPSSVKTHTVKQGETFWLISNAYGISMQSLMKANDASAGTVLYPGMVLYVPPVKGGAYTPPSRGGGQSTPPQQTPPPPGQKPYVTYTTHTVQSGDDFWSLGIKYGVPYREILDANGMNENSVIYVGQKLKIPVHHVPVKPTPGPNYGELLDWWSEAQYVWPIGADAKITDFYTGVSWNARRTVGANHADVEPLTVQDANTMKSIWGGSWSWASRPVLVEVKGRKIAASASAMPHDVEYIKNNGFPGHFDVHFYNSTRHVDGKQDQDHQRNIKIAAGMN
;
A
#
# COMPACT_ATOMS: atom_id res chain seq x y z
N MET A 1 -40.72 1.28 -43.17
CA MET A 1 -41.30 0.52 -42.04
C MET A 1 -40.65 -0.85 -42.01
N GLY A 2 -40.02 -1.23 -40.90
CA GLY A 2 -39.43 -2.57 -40.73
C GLY A 2 -38.42 -2.62 -39.58
N LYS A 3 -38.89 -2.83 -38.36
CA LYS A 3 -38.11 -2.86 -37.11
C LYS A 3 -37.24 -4.13 -37.04
N ILE A 4 -35.95 -3.98 -36.70
CA ILE A 4 -35.09 -5.09 -36.29
C ILE A 4 -35.35 -5.39 -34.80
N LYS A 5 -35.85 -6.59 -34.51
CA LYS A 5 -36.07 -7.10 -33.14
C LYS A 5 -34.74 -7.64 -32.58
N LYS A 6 -34.37 -7.20 -31.38
CA LYS A 6 -33.34 -7.82 -30.54
C LYS A 6 -33.88 -9.14 -29.97
N ILE A 7 -33.13 -10.23 -30.12
CA ILE A 7 -33.40 -11.51 -29.46
C ILE A 7 -32.63 -11.52 -28.13
N ALA A 8 -33.35 -11.61 -27.02
CA ALA A 8 -32.81 -11.88 -25.70
C ALA A 8 -32.77 -13.39 -25.49
N LEU A 9 -31.60 -13.93 -25.13
CA LEU A 9 -31.46 -15.33 -24.74
C LEU A 9 -31.54 -15.41 -23.21
N ILE A 10 -32.69 -15.86 -22.70
CA ILE A 10 -32.90 -16.20 -21.30
C ILE A 10 -32.52 -17.67 -21.15
N GLY A 11 -31.40 -17.96 -20.48
CA GLY A 11 -31.01 -19.32 -20.11
C GLY A 11 -31.51 -19.65 -18.71
N THR A 12 -32.58 -20.45 -18.62
CA THR A 12 -33.08 -21.08 -17.38
C THR A 12 -32.11 -22.17 -16.91
N ILE A 13 -31.67 -22.10 -15.65
CA ILE A 13 -30.92 -23.16 -14.97
C ILE A 13 -31.91 -24.09 -14.28
N ALA A 14 -31.95 -25.35 -14.72
CA ALA A 14 -32.61 -26.45 -13.99
C ALA A 14 -31.56 -27.17 -13.15
N LEU A 15 -31.75 -27.16 -11.82
CA LEU A 15 -30.90 -27.87 -10.86
C LEU A 15 -31.53 -29.23 -10.56
N SER A 16 -30.99 -30.30 -11.12
CA SER A 16 -31.35 -31.68 -10.76
C SER A 16 -30.46 -32.15 -9.61
N ILE A 17 -31.05 -32.37 -8.43
CA ILE A 17 -30.39 -32.91 -7.25
C ILE A 17 -30.36 -34.44 -7.35
N ALA A 18 -29.18 -35.03 -7.37
CA ALA A 18 -28.97 -36.44 -7.05
C ALA A 18 -28.06 -36.51 -5.82
N ALA A 19 -28.58 -37.10 -4.75
CA ALA A 19 -27.87 -37.32 -3.49
C ALA A 19 -27.17 -38.69 -3.52
N ALA A 20 -25.86 -38.71 -3.27
CA ALA A 20 -25.15 -39.89 -2.77
C ALA A 20 -23.79 -39.50 -2.14
N GLY A 21 -23.62 -39.86 -0.85
CA GLY A 21 -22.35 -40.37 -0.31
C GLY A 21 -21.27 -39.38 0.17
N GLY A 22 -21.30 -39.08 1.48
CA GLY A 22 -20.14 -39.15 2.39
C GLY A 22 -18.81 -38.51 1.97
N GLY A 23 -18.64 -37.24 2.35
CA GLY A 23 -17.38 -36.51 2.32
C GLY A 23 -17.70 -35.04 2.09
N THR A 24 -17.69 -34.21 3.12
CA THR A 24 -17.80 -32.75 2.93
C THR A 24 -16.50 -32.25 2.32
N ALA A 25 -16.37 -32.39 1.00
CA ALA A 25 -15.42 -31.60 0.24
C ALA A 25 -15.84 -30.14 0.42
N LEU A 26 -15.06 -29.37 1.18
CA LEU A 26 -15.23 -27.91 1.22
C LEU A 26 -15.15 -27.44 -0.22
N ALA A 27 -16.17 -26.73 -0.70
CA ALA A 27 -16.20 -26.25 -2.07
C ALA A 27 -14.90 -25.52 -2.39
N ASP A 28 -14.20 -25.94 -3.45
CA ASP A 28 -12.94 -25.34 -3.85
C ASP A 28 -13.14 -23.83 -4.01
N THR A 29 -12.43 -23.06 -3.19
CA THR A 29 -12.45 -21.60 -3.30
C THR A 29 -11.77 -21.25 -4.62
N VAL A 30 -12.42 -20.45 -5.47
CA VAL A 30 -11.82 -20.02 -6.74
C VAL A 30 -11.34 -18.59 -6.63
N HIS A 31 -10.04 -18.42 -6.82
CA HIS A 31 -9.42 -17.12 -6.99
C HIS A 31 -9.45 -16.71 -8.47
N VAL A 32 -9.84 -15.48 -8.77
CA VAL A 32 -9.75 -14.92 -10.12
C VAL A 32 -8.50 -14.06 -10.19
N VAL A 33 -7.54 -14.48 -11.01
CA VAL A 33 -6.21 -13.89 -11.14
C VAL A 33 -6.32 -12.41 -11.49
N SER A 34 -5.75 -11.59 -10.62
CA SER A 34 -5.55 -10.16 -10.75
C SER A 34 -4.15 -9.83 -11.27
N PRO A 35 -3.90 -8.61 -11.78
CA PRO A 35 -2.58 -8.22 -12.25
C PRO A 35 -1.50 -8.30 -11.16
N GLY A 36 -0.42 -9.04 -11.44
CA GLY A 36 0.71 -9.23 -10.52
C GLY A 36 0.58 -10.45 -9.61
N ASP A 37 -0.48 -11.23 -9.76
CA ASP A 37 -0.64 -12.51 -9.08
C ASP A 37 0.35 -13.53 -9.60
N THR A 38 0.87 -14.31 -8.67
CA THR A 38 1.63 -15.51 -8.95
C THR A 38 1.02 -16.62 -8.12
N TYR A 39 1.21 -17.88 -8.51
CA TYR A 39 0.83 -19.00 -7.65
C TYR A 39 1.45 -18.85 -6.26
N TRP A 40 2.66 -18.30 -6.16
CA TRP A 40 3.29 -17.98 -4.88
C TRP A 40 2.48 -16.96 -4.06
N LYS A 41 2.08 -15.81 -4.63
CA LYS A 41 1.30 -14.80 -3.90
C LYS A 41 -0.08 -15.32 -3.51
N ILE A 42 -0.73 -16.04 -4.42
CA ILE A 42 -2.03 -16.67 -4.16
C ILE A 42 -1.87 -17.70 -3.02
N SER A 43 -0.81 -18.51 -3.02
CA SER A 43 -0.57 -19.46 -1.94
C SER A 43 -0.37 -18.76 -0.59
N GLN A 44 0.33 -17.62 -0.55
CA GLN A 44 0.43 -16.79 0.66
C GLN A 44 -0.92 -16.25 1.12
N TRP A 45 -1.70 -15.68 0.22
CA TRP A 45 -2.96 -15.02 0.55
C TRP A 45 -3.97 -15.99 1.12
N TYR A 46 -4.10 -17.14 0.48
CA TYR A 46 -5.02 -18.15 0.96
C TYR A 46 -4.40 -18.94 2.11
N GLY A 47 -3.08 -19.02 2.25
CA GLY A 47 -2.40 -19.79 3.30
C GLY A 47 -2.13 -21.25 2.92
N VAL A 48 -2.23 -21.58 1.63
CA VAL A 48 -2.10 -22.95 1.10
C VAL A 48 -0.66 -23.24 0.68
N ASP A 49 -0.28 -24.52 0.72
CA ASP A 49 1.02 -24.94 0.19
C ASP A 49 1.12 -24.63 -1.31
N LEU A 50 2.25 -24.05 -1.72
CA LEU A 50 2.45 -23.67 -3.12
C LEU A 50 2.42 -24.87 -4.06
N THR A 51 3.01 -25.99 -3.65
CA THR A 51 3.05 -27.21 -4.48
C THR A 51 1.66 -27.79 -4.61
N ALA A 52 0.89 -27.85 -3.52
CA ALA A 52 -0.50 -28.27 -3.54
C ALA A 52 -1.36 -27.37 -4.45
N LEU A 53 -1.18 -26.06 -4.36
CA LEU A 53 -1.87 -25.08 -5.21
C LEU A 53 -1.50 -25.28 -6.70
N LEU A 54 -0.22 -25.45 -7.01
CA LEU A 54 0.23 -25.72 -8.37
C LEU A 54 -0.39 -27.02 -8.91
N ASN A 55 -0.32 -28.10 -8.14
CA ASN A 55 -0.87 -29.40 -8.53
C ASN A 55 -2.39 -29.36 -8.74
N ALA A 56 -3.13 -28.68 -7.85
CA ALA A 56 -4.58 -28.50 -7.97
C ALA A 56 -4.99 -27.75 -9.24
N ASN A 57 -4.07 -26.99 -9.84
CA ASN A 57 -4.30 -26.20 -11.04
C ASN A 57 -3.57 -26.76 -12.28
N GLY A 58 -3.02 -27.98 -12.20
CA GLY A 58 -2.23 -28.57 -13.28
C GLY A 58 -1.02 -27.71 -13.69
N ALA A 59 -0.49 -26.93 -12.75
CA ALA A 59 0.58 -25.97 -12.95
C ALA A 59 1.91 -26.47 -12.36
N ASN A 60 3.00 -25.78 -12.68
CA ASN A 60 4.32 -26.00 -12.12
C ASN A 60 5.03 -24.66 -11.85
N GLY A 61 6.26 -24.70 -11.32
CA GLY A 61 7.02 -23.50 -10.95
C GLY A 61 7.31 -22.50 -12.09
N ASN A 62 7.15 -22.92 -13.35
CA ASN A 62 7.31 -22.07 -14.53
C ASN A 62 5.97 -21.61 -15.14
N SER A 63 4.84 -22.04 -14.57
CA SER A 63 3.53 -21.67 -15.08
C SER A 63 3.24 -20.18 -14.86
N VAL A 64 2.89 -19.50 -15.96
CA VAL A 64 2.47 -18.09 -15.95
C VAL A 64 0.97 -18.02 -15.71
N LEU A 65 0.54 -17.10 -14.85
CA LEU A 65 -0.87 -16.78 -14.65
C LEU A 65 -1.30 -15.64 -15.56
N TYR A 66 -2.48 -15.76 -16.16
CA TYR A 66 -3.09 -14.70 -16.97
C TYR A 66 -4.21 -14.00 -16.20
N VAL A 67 -4.29 -12.68 -16.28
CA VAL A 67 -5.37 -11.91 -15.65
C VAL A 67 -6.73 -12.44 -16.09
N GLY A 68 -7.64 -12.66 -15.14
CA GLY A 68 -8.95 -13.27 -15.34
C GLY A 68 -8.95 -14.81 -15.31
N GLN A 69 -7.78 -15.45 -15.29
CA GLN A 69 -7.68 -16.90 -15.09
C GLN A 69 -8.28 -17.29 -13.73
N ARG A 70 -8.94 -18.44 -13.68
CA ARG A 70 -9.46 -19.01 -12.44
C ARG A 70 -8.44 -19.98 -11.86
N VAL A 71 -8.04 -19.74 -10.62
CA VAL A 71 -7.13 -20.59 -9.85
C VAL A 71 -7.93 -21.23 -8.72
N THR A 72 -8.01 -22.55 -8.75
CA THR A 72 -8.62 -23.39 -7.73
C THR A 72 -7.73 -23.42 -6.50
N ILE A 73 -8.21 -22.90 -5.38
CA ILE A 73 -7.51 -22.94 -4.10
C ILE A 73 -7.84 -24.28 -3.44
N PRO A 74 -6.84 -25.14 -3.18
CA PRO A 74 -7.09 -26.42 -2.53
C PRO A 74 -7.67 -26.19 -1.13
N GLY A 75 -8.73 -26.92 -0.78
CA GLY A 75 -9.51 -26.72 0.44
C GLY A 75 -8.81 -27.01 1.77
N GLU A 76 -7.52 -27.33 1.77
CA GLU A 76 -6.74 -27.54 2.99
C GLU A 76 -5.95 -26.27 3.35
N ASN A 77 -6.44 -25.55 4.36
CA ASN A 77 -5.79 -24.37 4.89
C ASN A 77 -5.70 -24.42 6.41
N ALA A 78 -4.47 -24.43 6.95
CA ALA A 78 -4.16 -24.03 8.33
C ALA A 78 -2.63 -23.99 8.60
N GLY A 79 -1.85 -23.45 7.66
CA GLY A 79 -0.39 -23.36 7.81
C GLY A 79 0.15 -21.93 7.74
N TYR A 80 1.37 -21.75 8.22
CA TYR A 80 2.20 -20.59 7.90
C TYR A 80 3.07 -20.92 6.69
N ILE A 81 3.10 -20.03 5.70
CA ILE A 81 4.01 -20.18 4.58
C ILE A 81 5.34 -19.48 4.88
N VAL A 82 6.40 -20.26 4.88
CA VAL A 82 7.76 -19.84 5.19
C VAL A 82 8.23 -18.76 4.21
N LYS A 83 8.69 -17.63 4.75
CA LYS A 83 9.31 -16.51 4.05
C LYS A 83 10.83 -16.65 4.05
N ALA A 84 11.51 -15.88 3.21
CA ALA A 84 12.96 -15.91 3.16
C ALA A 84 13.57 -15.51 4.52
N GLY A 85 14.48 -16.31 5.04
CA GLY A 85 15.14 -16.06 6.34
C GLY A 85 14.35 -16.56 7.55
N ASP A 86 13.16 -17.15 7.36
CA ASP A 86 12.41 -17.71 8.47
C ASP A 86 13.10 -18.94 9.08
N THR A 87 12.97 -19.05 10.40
CA THR A 87 13.29 -20.25 11.18
C THR A 87 12.10 -20.57 12.08
N TYR A 88 12.02 -21.81 12.59
CA TYR A 88 11.00 -22.16 13.59
C TYR A 88 11.03 -21.24 14.82
N TRP A 89 12.21 -20.71 15.18
CA TRP A 89 12.35 -19.72 16.24
C TRP A 89 11.73 -18.36 15.85
N ILE A 90 12.06 -17.81 14.67
CA ILE A 90 11.49 -16.54 14.22
C ILE A 90 9.95 -16.64 14.11
N ILE A 91 9.46 -17.75 13.55
CA ILE A 91 8.03 -17.97 13.38
C ILE A 91 7.33 -18.13 14.73
N SER A 92 7.92 -18.85 15.69
CA SER A 92 7.32 -19.02 17.02
C SER A 92 7.18 -17.68 17.75
N GLN A 93 8.19 -16.82 17.67
CA GLN A 93 8.13 -15.46 18.24
C GLN A 93 7.07 -14.61 17.55
N LYS A 94 7.02 -14.65 16.21
CA LYS A 94 6.06 -13.88 15.41
C LYS A 94 4.62 -14.29 15.69
N MET A 95 4.36 -15.58 15.77
CA MET A 95 3.03 -16.15 16.03
C MET A 95 2.67 -16.21 17.51
N ASN A 96 3.61 -15.87 18.39
CA ASN A 96 3.47 -15.96 19.84
C ASN A 96 3.02 -17.37 20.28
N VAL A 97 3.71 -18.40 19.77
CA VAL A 97 3.51 -19.81 20.10
C VAL A 97 4.77 -20.42 20.72
N ASP A 98 4.62 -21.53 21.43
CA ASP A 98 5.77 -22.26 21.95
C ASP A 98 6.58 -22.89 20.80
N MET A 99 7.91 -22.76 20.88
CA MET A 99 8.80 -23.26 19.82
C MET A 99 8.82 -24.78 19.77
N ASN A 100 8.77 -25.47 20.91
CA ASN A 100 8.81 -26.93 20.96
C ASN A 100 7.49 -27.52 20.46
N GLU A 101 6.36 -26.89 20.79
CA GLU A 101 5.05 -27.25 20.24
C GLU A 101 5.04 -27.11 18.70
N LEU A 102 5.53 -25.98 18.19
CA LEU A 102 5.59 -25.72 16.75
C LEU A 102 6.49 -26.75 16.02
N LEU A 103 7.64 -27.10 16.61
CA LEU A 103 8.54 -28.13 16.07
C LEU A 103 7.87 -29.51 16.07
N ALA A 104 7.29 -29.92 17.20
CA ALA A 104 6.65 -31.23 17.35
C ALA A 104 5.48 -31.40 16.38
N LEU A 105 4.66 -30.36 16.21
CA LEU A 105 3.52 -30.36 15.29
C LEU A 105 3.94 -30.59 13.82
N ASN A 106 5.16 -30.19 13.47
CA ASN A 106 5.72 -30.30 12.14
C ASN A 106 6.69 -31.48 11.98
N GLY A 107 6.82 -32.35 12.99
CA GLY A 107 7.80 -33.45 12.98
C GLY A 107 9.25 -32.95 12.82
N ALA A 108 9.52 -31.72 13.25
CA ALA A 108 10.79 -31.02 13.09
C ALA A 108 11.60 -31.02 14.39
N ASN A 109 12.87 -30.63 14.29
CA ASN A 109 13.76 -30.40 15.42
C ASN A 109 14.50 -29.06 15.26
N THR A 110 15.30 -28.68 16.26
CA THR A 110 16.02 -27.39 16.26
C THR A 110 17.02 -27.22 15.13
N GLY A 111 17.45 -28.31 14.48
CA GLY A 111 18.31 -28.30 13.29
C GLY A 111 17.54 -28.35 11.96
N SER A 112 16.21 -28.44 11.97
CA SER A 112 15.40 -28.46 10.76
C SER A 112 15.46 -27.11 10.02
N VAL A 113 15.88 -27.17 8.76
CA VAL A 113 15.93 -26.02 7.86
C VAL A 113 14.56 -25.81 7.20
N LEU A 114 14.12 -24.56 7.15
CA LEU A 114 12.90 -24.16 6.45
C LEU A 114 13.23 -23.58 5.08
N TYR A 115 12.45 -23.94 4.07
CA TYR A 115 12.61 -23.44 2.71
C TYR A 115 11.51 -22.43 2.37
N LYS A 116 11.87 -21.34 1.69
CA LYS A 116 10.89 -20.33 1.25
C LYS A 116 9.77 -21.00 0.45
N GLY A 117 8.51 -20.71 0.82
CA GLY A 117 7.32 -21.27 0.19
C GLY A 117 6.83 -22.60 0.79
N GLN A 118 7.61 -23.22 1.68
CA GLN A 118 7.17 -24.37 2.46
C GLN A 118 6.01 -23.97 3.37
N SER A 119 4.93 -24.75 3.38
CA SER A 119 3.89 -24.62 4.39
C SER A 119 4.25 -25.43 5.64
N ILE A 120 4.13 -24.80 6.81
CA ILE A 120 4.23 -25.49 8.10
C ILE A 120 2.90 -25.37 8.84
N LYS A 121 2.53 -26.38 9.62
CA LYS A 121 1.35 -26.36 10.48
C LYS A 121 1.57 -25.38 11.63
N LEU A 122 0.55 -24.62 11.97
CA LEU A 122 0.53 -23.80 13.18
C LEU A 122 -0.32 -24.45 14.27
N PRO A 123 0.01 -24.26 15.56
CA PRO A 123 -0.87 -24.64 16.65
C PRO A 123 -2.26 -24.01 16.51
N SER A 124 -3.30 -24.73 16.94
CA SER A 124 -4.69 -24.25 16.91
C SER A 124 -4.94 -23.00 17.78
N SER A 125 -4.00 -22.66 18.66
CA SER A 125 -4.00 -21.43 19.45
C SER A 125 -3.78 -20.17 18.61
N VAL A 126 -3.22 -20.28 17.39
CA VAL A 126 -3.09 -19.15 16.47
C VAL A 126 -4.45 -18.82 15.87
N LYS A 127 -4.95 -17.63 16.18
CA LYS A 127 -6.20 -17.12 15.58
C LYS A 127 -5.92 -16.56 14.19
N THR A 128 -6.78 -16.90 13.24
CA THR A 128 -6.79 -16.34 11.90
C THR A 128 -8.15 -15.73 11.57
N HIS A 129 -8.17 -14.86 10.58
CA HIS A 129 -9.36 -14.24 10.03
C HIS A 129 -9.31 -14.30 8.50
N THR A 130 -10.32 -14.87 7.87
CA THR A 130 -10.49 -14.83 6.42
C THR A 130 -11.25 -13.56 6.04
N VAL A 131 -10.56 -12.67 5.34
CA VAL A 131 -11.10 -11.41 4.83
C VAL A 131 -12.35 -11.67 3.99
N LYS A 132 -13.41 -10.94 4.28
CA LYS A 132 -14.66 -10.90 3.52
C LYS A 132 -14.68 -9.70 2.60
N GLN A 133 -15.62 -9.71 1.66
CA GLN A 133 -15.79 -8.62 0.71
C GLN A 133 -16.06 -7.29 1.43
N GLY A 134 -15.24 -6.29 1.13
CA GLY A 134 -15.35 -4.93 1.68
C GLY A 134 -14.69 -4.72 3.05
N GLU A 135 -14.06 -5.74 3.64
CA GLU A 135 -13.34 -5.57 4.90
C GLU A 135 -11.99 -4.85 4.70
N THR A 136 -11.62 -4.03 5.68
CA THR A 136 -10.34 -3.33 5.76
C THR A 136 -9.58 -3.78 7.02
N PHE A 137 -8.27 -3.50 7.12
CA PHE A 137 -7.51 -3.80 8.33
C PHE A 137 -8.14 -3.15 9.56
N TRP A 138 -8.77 -1.98 9.40
CA TRP A 138 -9.50 -1.32 10.46
C TRP A 138 -10.75 -2.10 10.89
N LEU A 139 -11.62 -2.49 9.95
CA LEU A 139 -12.85 -3.26 10.26
C LEU A 139 -12.52 -4.56 10.99
N ILE A 140 -11.48 -5.25 10.54
CA ILE A 140 -11.05 -6.53 11.10
C ILE A 140 -10.42 -6.32 12.48
N SER A 141 -9.45 -5.41 12.62
CA SER A 141 -8.79 -5.16 13.91
C SER A 141 -9.78 -4.74 15.00
N ASN A 142 -10.75 -3.89 14.64
CA ASN A 142 -11.84 -3.49 15.53
C ASN A 142 -12.72 -4.68 15.94
N ALA A 143 -13.08 -5.58 15.02
CA ALA A 143 -13.87 -6.76 15.34
C ALA A 143 -13.17 -7.71 16.33
N TYR A 144 -11.84 -7.75 16.32
CA TYR A 144 -11.04 -8.56 17.24
C TYR A 144 -10.53 -7.80 18.48
N GLY A 145 -10.85 -6.51 18.62
CA GLY A 145 -10.43 -5.69 19.76
C GLY A 145 -8.91 -5.50 19.85
N ILE A 146 -8.22 -5.45 18.71
CA ILE A 146 -6.78 -5.21 18.59
C ILE A 146 -6.50 -3.93 17.80
N SER A 147 -5.30 -3.36 17.90
CA SER A 147 -4.96 -2.19 17.07
C SER A 147 -4.73 -2.60 15.62
N MET A 148 -5.13 -1.73 14.69
CA MET A 148 -4.88 -1.93 13.26
C MET A 148 -3.39 -2.15 12.97
N GLN A 149 -2.51 -1.37 13.61
CA GLN A 149 -1.07 -1.52 13.45
C GLN A 149 -0.55 -2.89 13.95
N SER A 150 -1.10 -3.42 15.04
CA SER A 150 -0.72 -4.76 15.53
C SER A 150 -1.17 -5.85 14.55
N LEU A 151 -2.38 -5.73 14.00
CA LEU A 151 -2.88 -6.64 12.98
C LEU A 151 -2.01 -6.57 11.72
N MET A 152 -1.70 -5.36 11.23
CA MET A 152 -0.87 -5.20 10.04
C MET A 152 0.54 -5.76 10.26
N LYS A 153 1.18 -5.42 11.38
CA LYS A 153 2.51 -5.92 11.73
C LYS A 153 2.56 -7.45 11.82
N ALA A 154 1.55 -8.08 12.42
CA ALA A 154 1.47 -9.54 12.50
C ALA A 154 1.40 -10.22 11.12
N ASN A 155 0.92 -9.49 10.12
CA ASN A 155 0.73 -9.96 8.76
C ASN A 155 1.79 -9.47 7.76
N ASP A 156 2.86 -8.84 8.26
CA ASP A 156 3.85 -8.11 7.44
C ASP A 156 3.20 -7.15 6.43
N ALA A 157 2.05 -6.58 6.81
CA ALA A 157 1.31 -5.63 6.03
C ALA A 157 1.75 -4.20 6.33
N SER A 158 1.67 -3.34 5.33
CA SER A 158 1.94 -1.90 5.40
C SER A 158 0.66 -1.11 5.16
N ALA A 159 0.72 0.21 5.33
CA ALA A 159 -0.43 1.09 5.09
C ALA A 159 -0.99 1.00 3.65
N GLY A 160 -0.21 0.47 2.70
CA GLY A 160 -0.63 0.21 1.32
C GLY A 160 -1.12 -1.21 1.04
N THR A 161 -1.17 -2.11 2.03
CA THR A 161 -1.64 -3.49 1.80
C THR A 161 -3.15 -3.51 1.55
N VAL A 162 -3.53 -3.93 0.33
CA VAL A 162 -4.93 -4.14 -0.05
C VAL A 162 -5.40 -5.51 0.44
N LEU A 163 -6.57 -5.53 1.08
CA LEU A 163 -7.23 -6.77 1.49
C LEU A 163 -8.06 -7.35 0.34
N TYR A 164 -7.84 -8.62 0.02
CA TYR A 164 -8.66 -9.36 -0.94
C TYR A 164 -9.62 -10.31 -0.22
N PRO A 165 -10.86 -10.48 -0.71
CA PRO A 165 -11.75 -11.50 -0.19
C PRO A 165 -11.11 -12.90 -0.27
N GLY A 166 -11.13 -13.63 0.84
CA GLY A 166 -10.49 -14.93 1.00
C GLY A 166 -9.05 -14.86 1.54
N MET A 167 -8.45 -13.69 1.65
CA MET A 167 -7.12 -13.53 2.24
C MET A 167 -7.16 -13.90 3.74
N VAL A 168 -6.21 -14.69 4.21
CA VAL A 168 -6.13 -15.10 5.61
C VAL A 168 -5.15 -14.20 6.36
N LEU A 169 -5.65 -13.52 7.39
CA LEU A 169 -4.87 -12.69 8.30
C LEU A 169 -4.65 -13.41 9.63
N TYR A 170 -3.41 -13.40 10.13
CA TYR A 170 -3.09 -13.76 11.50
C TYR A 170 -3.56 -12.66 12.45
N VAL A 171 -4.37 -13.03 13.43
CA VAL A 171 -4.90 -12.13 14.44
C VAL A 171 -4.02 -12.27 15.69
N PRO A 172 -3.15 -11.29 15.99
CA PRO A 172 -2.29 -11.39 17.17
C PRO A 172 -3.13 -11.39 18.46
N PRO A 173 -2.65 -12.02 19.54
CA PRO A 173 -3.32 -11.96 20.83
C PRO A 173 -3.40 -10.52 21.35
N VAL A 174 -4.51 -10.18 22.00
CA VAL A 174 -4.71 -8.87 22.65
C VAL A 174 -3.67 -8.71 23.76
N LYS A 175 -2.63 -7.90 23.54
CA LYS A 175 -1.68 -7.53 24.59
C LYS A 175 -2.14 -6.22 25.25
N GLY A 176 -2.72 -6.36 26.45
CA GLY A 176 -3.10 -5.25 27.33
C GLY A 176 -4.57 -4.85 27.24
N GLY A 177 -5.41 -5.49 28.06
CA GLY A 177 -6.80 -5.09 28.34
C GLY A 177 -7.78 -5.18 27.15
N ALA A 178 -9.04 -5.53 27.43
CA ALA A 178 -10.09 -5.42 26.41
C ALA A 178 -10.24 -3.95 26.00
N TYR A 179 -10.19 -3.66 24.70
CA TYR A 179 -10.43 -2.32 24.17
C TYR A 179 -11.89 -1.91 24.46
N THR A 180 -12.07 -0.96 25.37
CA THR A 180 -13.37 -0.30 25.61
C THR A 180 -13.42 1.02 24.84
N PRO A 181 -14.39 1.22 23.93
CA PRO A 181 -14.52 2.48 23.20
C PRO A 181 -14.78 3.66 24.15
N PRO A 182 -14.12 4.82 23.96
CA PRO A 182 -14.50 6.03 24.68
C PRO A 182 -15.91 6.50 24.31
N SER A 183 -16.69 6.86 25.32
CA SER A 183 -18.05 7.41 25.18
C SER A 183 -18.05 8.83 24.60
N ARG A 184 -19.13 9.09 23.86
CA ARG A 184 -19.54 10.28 23.11
C ARG A 184 -19.42 11.60 23.89
N GLY A 185 -18.75 12.59 23.31
CA GLY A 185 -18.80 14.01 23.70
C GLY A 185 -18.63 14.90 22.48
N GLY A 186 -19.67 15.65 22.11
CA GLY A 186 -19.76 16.43 20.87
C GLY A 186 -19.27 17.88 20.96
N GLY A 187 -19.14 18.51 19.77
CA GLY A 187 -18.92 19.96 19.61
C GLY A 187 -18.60 20.31 18.16
N GLN A 188 -19.61 20.70 17.38
CA GLN A 188 -19.48 21.20 16.01
C GLN A 188 -18.95 22.63 15.97
N SER A 189 -18.03 22.92 15.03
CA SER A 189 -17.93 24.25 14.41
C SER A 189 -17.30 24.14 13.02
N THR A 190 -17.99 24.67 12.01
CA THR A 190 -17.53 24.82 10.62
C THR A 190 -16.59 26.02 10.48
N PRO A 191 -15.41 25.88 9.84
CA PRO A 191 -14.55 27.03 9.53
C PRO A 191 -14.84 27.63 8.13
N PRO A 192 -14.59 28.95 7.94
CA PRO A 192 -14.97 29.69 6.75
C PRO A 192 -13.94 29.60 5.62
N GLN A 193 -14.44 29.67 4.39
CA GLN A 193 -13.66 29.74 3.15
C GLN A 193 -13.05 31.14 2.97
N GLN A 194 -11.71 31.23 2.80
CA GLN A 194 -11.00 32.49 2.54
C GLN A 194 -10.11 32.38 1.30
N THR A 195 -9.99 33.52 0.60
CA THR A 195 -9.25 33.76 -0.65
C THR A 195 -7.72 33.70 -0.47
N PRO A 196 -6.94 33.42 -1.54
CA PRO A 196 -5.48 33.26 -1.45
C PRO A 196 -4.75 34.58 -1.10
N PRO A 197 -3.72 34.57 -0.23
CA PRO A 197 -2.88 35.72 0.08
C PRO A 197 -1.71 35.89 -0.93
N PRO A 198 -1.02 37.05 -0.90
CA PRO A 198 0.05 37.40 -1.86
C PRO A 198 1.32 36.52 -1.75
N PRO A 199 2.18 36.48 -2.79
CA PRO A 199 3.46 35.75 -2.77
C PRO A 199 4.41 36.22 -1.65
N GLY A 200 5.08 35.28 -0.97
CA GLY A 200 6.11 35.56 0.05
C GLY A 200 5.75 35.24 1.51
N GLN A 201 4.56 34.68 1.78
CA GLN A 201 4.18 34.24 3.13
C GLN A 201 4.76 32.86 3.47
N LYS A 202 4.83 32.55 4.77
CA LYS A 202 5.14 31.19 5.26
C LYS A 202 3.98 30.24 4.90
N PRO A 203 4.22 28.92 4.77
CA PRO A 203 3.15 27.94 4.65
C PRO A 203 2.14 28.10 5.80
N TYR A 204 0.85 27.98 5.48
CA TYR A 204 -0.22 28.07 6.49
C TYR A 204 -1.33 27.05 6.21
N VAL A 205 -2.07 26.69 7.24
CA VAL A 205 -3.13 25.69 7.19
C VAL A 205 -4.49 26.35 7.38
N THR A 206 -5.41 26.03 6.50
CA THR A 206 -6.85 26.30 6.68
C THR A 206 -7.60 24.99 6.81
N TYR A 207 -8.91 25.05 6.96
CA TYR A 207 -9.72 23.84 7.10
C TYR A 207 -10.95 23.89 6.23
N THR A 208 -11.29 22.76 5.64
CA THR A 208 -12.59 22.50 5.02
C THR A 208 -13.35 21.46 5.83
N THR A 209 -14.64 21.29 5.53
CA THR A 209 -15.48 20.26 6.17
C THR A 209 -15.80 19.17 5.17
N HIS A 210 -15.47 17.93 5.51
CA HIS A 210 -15.94 16.74 4.79
C HIS A 210 -17.09 16.09 5.56
N THR A 211 -18.14 15.67 4.86
CA THR A 211 -19.22 14.87 5.45
C THR A 211 -18.99 13.42 5.08
N VAL A 212 -18.74 12.57 6.08
CA VAL A 212 -18.39 11.15 5.92
C VAL A 212 -19.49 10.43 5.13
N GLN A 213 -19.07 9.71 4.11
CA GLN A 213 -19.88 8.91 3.19
C GLN A 213 -19.60 7.43 3.44
N SER A 214 -20.46 6.56 2.89
CA SER A 214 -20.22 5.12 2.95
C SER A 214 -18.92 4.76 2.24
N GLY A 215 -18.05 4.01 2.93
CA GLY A 215 -16.74 3.61 2.42
C GLY A 215 -15.60 4.58 2.73
N ASP A 216 -15.89 5.72 3.37
CA ASP A 216 -14.83 6.61 3.86
C ASP A 216 -14.12 6.01 5.08
N ASP A 217 -12.82 6.22 5.12
CA ASP A 217 -11.95 6.08 6.28
C ASP A 217 -10.89 7.19 6.26
N PHE A 218 -10.14 7.37 7.35
CA PHE A 218 -9.14 8.45 7.39
C PHE A 218 -8.07 8.32 6.29
N TRP A 219 -7.78 7.11 5.84
CA TRP A 219 -6.78 6.84 4.82
C TRP A 219 -7.23 7.31 3.43
N SER A 220 -8.38 6.82 2.98
CA SER A 220 -9.03 7.22 1.73
C SER A 220 -9.31 8.72 1.70
N LEU A 221 -9.66 9.31 2.85
CA LEU A 221 -9.78 10.77 2.99
C LEU A 221 -8.43 11.48 2.89
N GLY A 222 -7.37 10.93 3.48
CA GLY A 222 -6.01 11.46 3.33
C GLY A 222 -5.57 11.53 1.87
N ILE A 223 -5.79 10.45 1.11
CA ILE A 223 -5.52 10.42 -0.33
C ILE A 223 -6.40 11.44 -1.08
N LYS A 224 -7.72 11.43 -0.81
CA LYS A 224 -8.68 12.34 -1.45
C LYS A 224 -8.32 13.81 -1.28
N TYR A 225 -7.85 14.19 -0.09
CA TYR A 225 -7.54 15.57 0.27
C TYR A 225 -6.05 15.91 0.15
N GLY A 226 -5.20 14.94 -0.20
CA GLY A 226 -3.77 15.13 -0.38
C GLY A 226 -3.04 15.49 0.92
N VAL A 227 -3.48 14.95 2.05
CA VAL A 227 -2.88 15.17 3.37
C VAL A 227 -2.63 13.83 4.08
N PRO A 228 -1.60 13.71 4.92
CA PRO A 228 -1.44 12.55 5.79
C PRO A 228 -2.70 12.33 6.63
N TYR A 229 -3.21 11.09 6.68
CA TYR A 229 -4.43 10.78 7.43
C TYR A 229 -4.31 11.14 8.93
N ARG A 230 -3.09 11.09 9.48
CA ARG A 230 -2.80 11.52 10.86
C ARG A 230 -3.14 12.98 11.10
N GLU A 231 -2.95 13.85 10.13
CA GLU A 231 -3.36 15.25 10.27
C GLU A 231 -4.88 15.42 10.29
N ILE A 232 -5.62 14.54 9.59
CA ILE A 232 -7.09 14.50 9.70
C ILE A 232 -7.49 14.04 11.10
N LEU A 233 -6.82 13.02 11.65
CA LEU A 233 -7.05 12.58 13.02
C LEU A 233 -6.82 13.72 14.02
N ASP A 234 -5.63 14.32 13.98
CA ASP A 234 -5.21 15.40 14.88
C ASP A 234 -6.16 16.61 14.79
N ALA A 235 -6.54 17.03 13.58
CA ALA A 235 -7.46 18.13 13.36
C ALA A 235 -8.86 17.90 13.95
N ASN A 236 -9.23 16.64 14.19
CA ASN A 236 -10.52 16.25 14.76
C ASN A 236 -10.41 15.74 16.21
N GLY A 237 -9.23 15.85 16.85
CA GLY A 237 -9.01 15.31 18.20
C GLY A 237 -9.20 13.79 18.25
N MET A 238 -8.95 13.12 17.14
CA MET A 238 -9.13 11.69 16.94
C MET A 238 -7.78 10.99 16.95
N ASN A 239 -7.80 9.68 17.13
CA ASN A 239 -6.61 8.84 17.01
C ASN A 239 -6.92 7.62 16.14
N GLU A 240 -5.93 6.76 15.92
CA GLU A 240 -6.04 5.59 15.03
C GLU A 240 -7.16 4.61 15.46
N ASN A 241 -7.68 4.73 16.69
CA ASN A 241 -8.80 3.92 17.18
C ASN A 241 -10.17 4.63 17.06
N SER A 242 -10.22 5.88 16.59
CA SER A 242 -11.47 6.62 16.43
C SER A 242 -12.31 6.03 15.29
N VAL A 243 -13.60 5.81 15.56
CA VAL A 243 -14.60 5.42 14.56
C VAL A 243 -15.20 6.68 13.94
N ILE A 244 -15.37 6.67 12.62
CA ILE A 244 -16.17 7.69 11.91
C ILE A 244 -17.48 7.09 11.42
N TYR A 245 -18.55 7.88 11.47
CA TYR A 245 -19.89 7.46 11.08
C TYR A 245 -20.35 8.22 9.85
N VAL A 246 -21.11 7.56 8.96
CA VAL A 246 -21.74 8.23 7.83
C VAL A 246 -22.57 9.44 8.31
N GLY A 247 -22.37 10.59 7.67
CA GLY A 247 -22.97 11.88 8.05
C GLY A 247 -22.14 12.68 9.07
N GLN A 248 -21.11 12.11 9.67
CA GLN A 248 -20.19 12.84 10.55
C GLN A 248 -19.44 13.92 9.77
N LYS A 249 -19.31 15.10 10.34
CA LYS A 249 -18.51 16.19 9.77
C LYS A 249 -17.09 16.12 10.32
N LEU A 250 -16.11 15.98 9.42
CA LEU A 250 -14.69 15.99 9.74
C LEU A 250 -14.06 17.31 9.27
N LYS A 251 -13.25 17.90 10.14
CA LYS A 251 -12.37 19.03 9.86
C LYS A 251 -11.16 18.53 9.08
N ILE A 252 -11.02 18.95 7.83
CA ILE A 252 -9.95 18.50 6.94
C ILE A 252 -8.92 19.62 6.76
N PRO A 253 -7.64 19.40 7.10
CA PRO A 253 -6.57 20.36 6.83
C PRO A 253 -6.42 20.66 5.34
N VAL A 254 -6.15 21.91 5.01
CA VAL A 254 -5.79 22.38 3.67
C VAL A 254 -4.53 23.22 3.79
N HIS A 255 -3.43 22.68 3.30
CA HIS A 255 -2.12 23.34 3.29
C HIS A 255 -2.01 24.30 2.11
N HIS A 256 -1.64 25.55 2.43
CA HIS A 256 -1.34 26.58 1.45
C HIS A 256 0.16 26.83 1.48
N VAL A 257 0.84 26.37 0.43
CA VAL A 257 2.29 26.48 0.27
C VAL A 257 2.59 27.58 -0.76
N PRO A 258 3.06 28.76 -0.36
CA PRO A 258 3.39 29.83 -1.31
C PRO A 258 4.48 29.41 -2.29
N VAL A 259 4.44 30.01 -3.48
CA VAL A 259 5.49 29.83 -4.49
C VAL A 259 6.75 30.55 -4.01
N LYS A 260 7.89 29.86 -4.01
CA LYS A 260 9.19 30.41 -3.65
C LYS A 260 9.93 30.93 -4.88
N PRO A 261 10.74 31.98 -4.74
CA PRO A 261 11.60 32.44 -5.82
C PRO A 261 12.68 31.39 -6.14
N THR A 262 13.07 31.32 -7.41
CA THR A 262 14.16 30.48 -7.91
C THR A 262 15.23 31.37 -8.55
N PRO A 263 16.53 30.99 -8.52
CA PRO A 263 17.60 31.80 -9.13
C PRO A 263 17.45 32.03 -10.65
N GLY A 264 16.63 31.23 -11.33
CA GLY A 264 16.35 31.34 -12.75
C GLY A 264 15.45 30.20 -13.23
N PRO A 265 15.05 30.20 -14.53
CA PRO A 265 14.07 29.25 -15.07
C PRO A 265 14.52 27.78 -15.07
N ASN A 266 15.82 27.55 -14.94
CA ASN A 266 16.44 26.22 -14.91
C ASN A 266 16.38 25.57 -13.52
N TYR A 267 16.03 26.31 -12.48
CA TYR A 267 16.05 25.85 -11.09
C TYR A 267 14.64 25.62 -10.54
N GLY A 268 14.53 24.76 -9.55
CA GLY A 268 13.29 24.47 -8.84
C GLY A 268 13.20 25.18 -7.49
N GLU A 269 11.98 25.32 -6.99
CA GLU A 269 11.69 25.81 -5.65
C GLU A 269 12.31 24.87 -4.59
N LEU A 270 13.07 25.42 -3.64
CA LEU A 270 13.55 24.64 -2.49
C LEU A 270 12.43 24.51 -1.45
N LEU A 271 11.70 23.39 -1.51
CA LEU A 271 10.61 23.09 -0.59
C LEU A 271 11.02 22.05 0.44
N ASP A 272 10.73 22.34 1.71
CA ASP A 272 10.88 21.43 2.84
C ASP A 272 9.85 20.29 2.74
N TRP A 273 10.29 19.04 2.93
CA TRP A 273 9.43 17.87 2.80
C TRP A 273 8.24 17.89 3.76
N TRP A 274 8.50 18.21 5.02
CA TRP A 274 7.56 18.06 6.12
C TRP A 274 6.48 19.14 6.12
N SER A 275 6.83 20.35 5.68
CA SER A 275 5.94 21.52 5.73
C SER A 275 5.44 21.99 4.36
N GLU A 276 6.02 21.52 3.24
CA GLU A 276 5.76 22.12 1.93
C GLU A 276 5.61 21.06 0.82
N ALA A 277 6.69 20.37 0.44
CA ALA A 277 6.75 19.61 -0.81
C ALA A 277 5.69 18.50 -0.89
N GLN A 278 5.43 17.79 0.22
CA GLN A 278 4.46 16.71 0.27
C GLN A 278 3.00 17.16 0.02
N TYR A 279 2.71 18.44 0.23
CA TYR A 279 1.38 19.03 -0.01
C TYR A 279 1.26 19.64 -1.40
N VAL A 280 2.39 20.06 -2.00
CA VAL A 280 2.43 20.52 -3.40
C VAL A 280 2.33 19.34 -4.36
N TRP A 281 3.00 18.22 -4.04
CA TRP A 281 2.89 16.95 -4.75
C TRP A 281 2.32 15.84 -3.84
N PRO A 282 0.99 15.80 -3.63
CA PRO A 282 0.36 14.84 -2.74
C PRO A 282 0.37 13.41 -3.32
N ILE A 283 0.14 12.43 -2.45
CA ILE A 283 -0.05 11.03 -2.84
C ILE A 283 -1.17 10.92 -3.88
N GLY A 284 -0.93 10.14 -4.93
CA GLY A 284 -1.84 9.94 -6.05
C GLY A 284 -1.73 10.98 -7.16
N ALA A 285 -0.96 12.06 -6.98
CA ALA A 285 -0.79 13.09 -8.01
C ALA A 285 0.31 12.74 -9.01
N ASP A 286 0.04 13.05 -10.28
CA ASP A 286 1.00 12.94 -11.38
C ASP A 286 1.91 14.17 -11.43
N ALA A 287 3.15 13.96 -11.85
CA ALA A 287 4.14 14.99 -12.12
C ALA A 287 5.00 14.60 -13.33
N LYS A 288 5.58 15.62 -13.96
CA LYS A 288 6.68 15.42 -14.92
C LYS A 288 7.98 15.62 -14.16
N ILE A 289 8.87 14.63 -14.22
CA ILE A 289 10.20 14.70 -13.59
C ILE A 289 11.23 14.90 -14.69
N THR A 290 12.13 15.85 -14.49
CA THR A 290 13.20 16.18 -15.43
C THR A 290 14.55 15.99 -14.76
N ASP A 291 15.43 15.18 -15.33
CA ASP A 291 16.81 15.09 -14.87
C ASP A 291 17.53 16.42 -15.14
N PHE A 292 18.15 16.98 -14.10
CA PHE A 292 18.67 18.34 -14.14
C PHE A 292 19.86 18.49 -15.09
N TYR A 293 20.68 17.45 -15.27
CA TYR A 293 21.87 17.52 -16.11
C TYR A 293 21.58 17.31 -17.59
N THR A 294 20.70 16.35 -17.90
CA THR A 294 20.40 15.93 -19.27
C THR A 294 19.22 16.68 -19.87
N GLY A 295 18.33 17.24 -19.03
CA GLY A 295 17.07 17.84 -19.47
C GLY A 295 16.03 16.82 -19.96
N VAL A 296 16.32 15.52 -19.88
CA VAL A 296 15.40 14.46 -20.27
C VAL A 296 14.33 14.32 -19.20
N SER A 297 13.07 14.17 -19.62
CA SER A 297 11.92 14.10 -18.72
C SER A 297 11.06 12.88 -18.95
N TRP A 298 10.40 12.44 -17.88
CA TRP A 298 9.43 11.35 -17.87
C TRP A 298 8.26 11.70 -16.95
N ASN A 299 7.11 11.08 -17.16
CA ASN A 299 5.96 11.26 -16.29
C ASN A 299 5.93 10.18 -15.20
N ALA A 300 5.55 10.58 -13.99
CA ALA A 300 5.46 9.70 -12.85
C ALA A 300 4.33 10.10 -11.91
N ARG A 301 3.89 9.18 -11.06
CA ARG A 301 2.95 9.44 -9.96
C ARG A 301 3.66 9.22 -8.64
N ARG A 302 3.43 10.12 -7.68
CA ARG A 302 3.72 9.80 -6.28
C ARG A 302 2.72 8.77 -5.81
N THR A 303 3.15 7.52 -5.66
CA THR A 303 2.24 6.42 -5.32
C THR A 303 2.06 6.30 -3.82
N VAL A 304 3.14 6.45 -3.04
CA VAL A 304 3.12 6.49 -1.56
C VAL A 304 4.26 7.38 -1.02
N GLY A 305 4.92 6.99 0.08
CA GLY A 305 6.02 7.72 0.69
C GLY A 305 5.63 8.62 1.86
N ALA A 306 6.29 8.36 3.00
CA ALA A 306 6.12 9.10 4.27
C ALA A 306 7.36 9.96 4.61
N ASN A 307 8.56 9.39 4.49
CA ASN A 307 9.81 10.09 4.81
C ASN A 307 10.37 10.88 3.61
N HIS A 308 9.99 10.45 2.41
CA HIS A 308 10.20 11.06 1.10
C HIS A 308 9.06 10.57 0.17
N ALA A 309 9.10 10.92 -1.11
CA ALA A 309 8.10 10.47 -2.06
C ALA A 309 8.52 9.13 -2.68
N ASP A 310 7.63 8.15 -2.61
CA ASP A 310 7.78 6.87 -3.30
C ASP A 310 6.99 6.98 -4.61
N VAL A 311 7.70 6.80 -5.73
CA VAL A 311 7.25 7.27 -7.04
C VAL A 311 7.34 6.15 -8.07
N GLU A 312 6.42 6.14 -9.02
CA GLU A 312 6.42 5.19 -10.13
C GLU A 312 6.26 5.89 -11.48
N PRO A 313 7.00 5.47 -12.53
CA PRO A 313 6.76 5.95 -13.89
C PRO A 313 5.34 5.59 -14.34
N LEU A 314 4.68 6.46 -15.10
CA LEU A 314 3.29 6.21 -15.52
C LEU A 314 3.19 5.11 -16.59
N THR A 315 4.20 4.97 -17.44
CA THR A 315 4.20 4.06 -18.58
C THR A 315 5.54 3.36 -18.78
N VAL A 316 5.55 2.30 -19.61
CA VAL A 316 6.79 1.63 -20.08
C VAL A 316 7.75 2.61 -20.73
N GLN A 317 7.22 3.59 -21.48
CA GLN A 317 8.06 4.60 -22.11
C GLN A 317 8.71 5.50 -21.07
N ASP A 318 7.96 5.92 -20.03
CA ASP A 318 8.50 6.72 -18.93
C ASP A 318 9.59 5.96 -18.18
N ALA A 319 9.36 4.67 -17.87
CA ALA A 319 10.34 3.81 -17.21
C ALA A 319 11.61 3.64 -18.04
N ASN A 320 11.48 3.40 -19.35
CA ASN A 320 12.62 3.28 -20.26
C ASN A 320 13.40 4.59 -20.39
N THR A 321 12.69 5.73 -20.47
CA THR A 321 13.30 7.06 -20.49
C THR A 321 14.11 7.29 -19.21
N MET A 322 13.52 7.03 -18.04
CA MET A 322 14.22 7.12 -16.76
C MET A 322 15.45 6.20 -16.73
N LYS A 323 15.32 4.95 -17.15
CA LYS A 323 16.44 3.99 -17.20
C LYS A 323 17.60 4.47 -18.05
N SER A 324 17.32 5.17 -19.15
CA SER A 324 18.36 5.67 -20.05
C SER A 324 19.23 6.76 -19.41
N ILE A 325 18.66 7.58 -18.52
CA ILE A 325 19.38 8.60 -17.75
C ILE A 325 20.43 7.97 -16.81
N TRP A 326 20.16 6.75 -16.32
CA TRP A 326 21.09 5.97 -15.48
C TRP A 326 21.94 4.97 -16.29
N GLY A 327 22.17 5.24 -17.57
CA GLY A 327 23.07 4.43 -18.40
C GLY A 327 22.48 3.08 -18.81
N GLY A 328 21.15 2.96 -18.85
CA GLY A 328 20.45 1.76 -19.31
C GLY A 328 20.27 0.69 -18.23
N SER A 329 20.66 0.97 -16.99
CA SER A 329 20.48 0.08 -15.82
C SER A 329 19.81 0.81 -14.67
N TRP A 330 19.10 0.06 -13.81
CA TRP A 330 18.57 0.61 -12.56
C TRP A 330 19.69 0.84 -11.56
N SER A 331 19.60 1.91 -10.77
CA SER A 331 20.70 2.32 -9.89
C SER A 331 20.25 3.19 -8.73
N TRP A 332 20.89 2.97 -7.57
CA TRP A 332 20.76 3.80 -6.37
C TRP A 332 21.50 5.14 -6.47
N ALA A 333 22.29 5.37 -7.52
CA ALA A 333 23.00 6.63 -7.69
C ALA A 333 22.00 7.79 -7.72
N SER A 334 22.10 8.72 -6.76
CA SER A 334 21.17 9.85 -6.69
C SER A 334 21.54 10.91 -7.72
N ARG A 335 20.53 11.56 -8.30
CA ARG A 335 20.70 12.63 -9.29
C ARG A 335 19.82 13.84 -8.94
N PRO A 336 20.23 15.07 -9.27
CA PRO A 336 19.38 16.24 -9.16
C PRO A 336 18.27 16.19 -10.20
N VAL A 337 17.03 16.45 -9.78
CA VAL A 337 15.86 16.45 -10.66
C VAL A 337 14.95 17.63 -10.36
N LEU A 338 14.11 17.98 -11.33
CA LEU A 338 13.06 18.98 -11.20
C LEU A 338 11.71 18.27 -11.30
N VAL A 339 10.86 18.44 -10.29
CA VAL A 339 9.49 17.88 -10.27
C VAL A 339 8.51 18.99 -10.68
N GLU A 340 7.86 18.82 -11.81
CA GLU A 340 6.86 19.74 -12.33
C GLU A 340 5.44 19.23 -12.05
N VAL A 341 4.72 19.95 -11.19
CA VAL A 341 3.35 19.61 -10.76
C VAL A 341 2.51 20.87 -10.68
N LYS A 342 1.31 20.87 -11.30
CA LYS A 342 0.36 22.00 -11.27
C LYS A 342 0.99 23.36 -11.63
N GLY A 343 1.89 23.39 -12.61
CA GLY A 343 2.59 24.61 -13.05
C GLY A 343 3.72 25.09 -12.14
N ARG A 344 4.01 24.37 -11.06
CA ARG A 344 5.17 24.61 -10.18
C ARG A 344 6.31 23.69 -10.55
N LYS A 345 7.54 24.14 -10.28
CA LYS A 345 8.78 23.39 -10.54
C LYS A 345 9.57 23.32 -9.24
N ILE A 346 9.72 22.13 -8.69
CA ILE A 346 10.29 21.89 -7.35
C ILE A 346 11.66 21.24 -7.49
N ALA A 347 12.63 21.71 -6.72
CA ALA A 347 13.96 21.10 -6.66
C ALA A 347 13.90 19.81 -5.83
N ALA A 348 14.39 18.71 -6.40
CA ALA A 348 14.36 17.40 -5.78
C ALA A 348 15.61 16.57 -6.15
N SER A 349 15.69 15.36 -5.63
CA SER A 349 16.67 14.36 -6.06
C SER A 349 16.02 13.00 -6.19
N ALA A 350 16.35 12.27 -7.26
CA ALA A 350 15.82 10.93 -7.49
C ALA A 350 16.93 9.88 -7.51
N SER A 351 16.61 8.65 -7.12
CA SER A 351 17.32 7.42 -7.51
C SER A 351 16.44 6.66 -8.51
N ALA A 352 16.99 5.72 -9.29
CA ALA A 352 16.22 4.96 -10.29
C ALA A 352 16.10 3.47 -9.95
N MET A 353 16.45 3.07 -8.72
CA MET A 353 16.38 1.66 -8.32
C MET A 353 14.94 1.29 -7.97
N PRO A 354 14.29 0.35 -8.71
CA PRO A 354 13.01 -0.18 -8.30
C PRO A 354 13.18 -1.00 -7.02
N HIS A 355 12.33 -0.75 -6.05
CA HIS A 355 12.28 -1.53 -4.82
C HIS A 355 10.89 -1.57 -4.21
N ASP A 356 10.71 -2.52 -3.29
CA ASP A 356 9.50 -2.76 -2.51
C ASP A 356 8.22 -2.90 -3.37
N VAL A 357 7.19 -2.08 -3.14
CA VAL A 357 5.86 -2.25 -3.75
C VAL A 357 5.71 -1.50 -5.08
N GLU A 358 5.11 -2.17 -6.07
CA GLU A 358 4.64 -1.60 -7.35
C GLU A 358 3.12 -1.38 -7.30
N TYR A 359 2.67 -0.14 -7.47
CA TYR A 359 1.26 0.25 -7.51
C TYR A 359 0.74 0.48 -8.93
N ILE A 360 1.55 0.98 -9.86
CA ILE A 360 1.17 1.21 -11.27
C ILE A 360 1.53 -0.01 -12.10
N LYS A 361 0.51 -0.73 -12.55
CA LYS A 361 0.71 -1.96 -13.34
C LYS A 361 1.05 -1.66 -14.80
N ASN A 362 1.85 -2.54 -15.38
CA ASN A 362 2.22 -2.52 -16.80
C ASN A 362 3.01 -1.26 -17.22
N ASN A 363 3.70 -0.61 -16.29
CA ASN A 363 4.61 0.50 -16.59
C ASN A 363 6.06 0.04 -16.86
N GLY A 364 6.33 -1.27 -16.84
CA GLY A 364 7.69 -1.80 -17.05
C GLY A 364 8.68 -1.49 -15.92
N PHE A 365 8.19 -1.09 -14.74
CA PHE A 365 8.99 -0.69 -13.59
C PHE A 365 8.60 -1.50 -12.33
N PRO A 366 9.43 -2.45 -11.87
CA PRO A 366 9.03 -3.44 -10.87
C PRO A 366 9.23 -2.96 -9.42
N GLY A 367 8.50 -1.94 -9.00
CA GLY A 367 8.56 -1.37 -7.66
C GLY A 367 8.27 0.12 -7.69
N HIS A 368 8.78 0.87 -6.73
CA HIS A 368 8.89 2.34 -6.79
C HIS A 368 10.35 2.78 -6.74
N PHE A 369 10.58 4.06 -7.02
CA PHE A 369 11.86 4.73 -6.84
C PHE A 369 11.69 5.96 -5.94
N ASP A 370 12.79 6.37 -5.31
CA ASP A 370 12.75 7.43 -4.31
C ASP A 370 12.93 8.79 -4.95
N VAL A 371 12.05 9.72 -4.59
CA VAL A 371 12.24 11.15 -4.84
C VAL A 371 12.30 11.90 -3.51
N HIS A 372 13.49 12.40 -3.21
CA HIS A 372 13.80 13.18 -2.03
C HIS A 372 13.62 14.69 -2.26
N PHE A 373 13.11 15.35 -1.22
CA PHE A 373 13.01 16.81 -1.12
C PHE A 373 13.85 17.33 0.06
N TYR A 374 13.95 18.65 0.20
CA TYR A 374 14.76 19.24 1.27
C TYR A 374 14.29 18.76 2.64
N ASN A 375 15.21 18.37 3.52
CA ASN A 375 14.95 17.77 4.83
C ASN A 375 14.17 16.45 4.88
N SER A 376 13.83 15.85 3.73
CA SER A 376 13.33 14.47 3.68
C SER A 376 14.35 13.49 4.27
N THR A 377 13.89 12.35 4.76
CA THR A 377 14.71 11.37 5.48
C THR A 377 14.63 9.99 4.84
N ARG A 378 15.58 9.12 5.16
CA ARG A 378 15.55 7.71 4.77
C ARG A 378 14.64 6.90 5.71
N HIS A 379 14.16 5.77 5.23
CA HIS A 379 13.39 4.83 6.04
C HIS A 379 14.23 4.10 7.10
N VAL A 380 15.48 3.76 6.78
CA VAL A 380 16.33 2.88 7.60
C VAL A 380 16.67 3.45 8.98
N ASP A 381 16.86 4.78 9.08
CA ASP A 381 17.35 5.44 10.30
C ASP A 381 16.70 6.80 10.58
N GLY A 382 15.76 7.25 9.72
CA GLY A 382 15.12 8.55 9.86
C GLY A 382 16.08 9.73 9.69
N LYS A 383 17.28 9.53 9.13
CA LYS A 383 18.25 10.60 8.87
C LYS A 383 18.17 11.08 7.43
N GLN A 384 18.66 12.30 7.21
CA GLN A 384 18.83 12.85 5.87
C GLN A 384 19.92 12.08 5.12
N ASP A 385 19.70 11.90 3.82
CA ASP A 385 20.74 11.41 2.91
C ASP A 385 21.54 12.56 2.31
N GLN A 386 22.85 12.59 2.54
CA GLN A 386 23.68 13.74 2.19
C GLN A 386 23.81 13.93 0.67
N ASP A 387 23.79 12.85 -0.11
CA ASP A 387 23.91 12.94 -1.56
C ASP A 387 22.60 13.45 -2.16
N HIS A 388 21.45 12.98 -1.66
CA HIS A 388 20.16 13.56 -2.03
C HIS A 388 20.07 15.04 -1.63
N GLN A 389 20.45 15.42 -0.40
CA GLN A 389 20.40 16.82 0.03
C GLN A 389 21.32 17.73 -0.81
N ARG A 390 22.48 17.22 -1.25
CA ARG A 390 23.36 17.94 -2.18
C ARG A 390 22.71 18.13 -3.56
N ASN A 391 22.13 17.07 -4.11
CA ASN A 391 21.44 17.12 -5.40
C ASN A 391 20.23 18.05 -5.40
N ILE A 392 19.47 18.08 -4.30
CA ILE A 392 18.36 19.03 -4.12
C ILE A 392 18.87 20.48 -4.18
N LYS A 393 19.99 20.78 -3.50
CA LYS A 393 20.61 22.12 -3.54
C LYS A 393 21.08 22.51 -4.94
N ILE A 394 21.67 21.57 -5.68
CA ILE A 394 22.05 21.78 -7.09
C ILE A 394 20.81 22.14 -7.93
N ALA A 395 19.74 21.35 -7.82
CA ALA A 395 18.49 21.59 -8.53
C ALA A 395 17.81 22.92 -8.13
N ALA A 396 18.08 23.41 -6.92
CA ALA A 396 17.63 24.71 -6.42
C ALA A 396 18.55 25.89 -6.79
N GLY A 397 19.71 25.64 -7.39
CA GLY A 397 20.68 26.68 -7.75
C GLY A 397 21.47 27.21 -6.55
N MET A 398 21.72 26.35 -5.57
CA MET A 398 22.54 26.65 -4.40
C MET A 398 23.91 25.97 -4.53
N ASN A 399 24.96 26.73 -4.22
CA ASN A 399 26.35 26.26 -4.25
C ASN A 399 26.78 25.57 -2.94
#